data_AF-I3YMF4-F1
#
_entry.id   AF-I3YMF4-F1
#
_cell.length_a   1.000
_cell.length_b   1.000
_cell.length_c   1.000
_cell.angle_alpha   90.00
_cell.angle_beta   90.00
_cell.angle_gamma   90.00
#
_symmetry.space_group_name_H-M   'P 1'
#
loop_
_entity.id
_entity.type
_entity.pdbx_description
1 polymer ?
#
loop_
_entity_poly.entity_id
_entity_poly.type
_entity_poly.pdbx_seq_one_letter_code
_entity_poly.pdbx_strand_id
1 'polypeptide(L)'
;MKTTHLSGLLTTAGLVFGGGNSYAQQRPNILWLTIEDTSPYDFGCYGNRHVATPTIDSLAGAGIQYMRAHSVGTQSSPSRSCIITGCYASTFGMEWHRCRFATPETVFLPDYMRAAGYYCTNKSKTDYNTLCDNKAMWDSCGPAATYNNPARKKDQPFFAVFNSMATHMGRIRSYHTDQRRDFALEGLDPARLELPPHVPDIPEIRSDFAFHMEGSQDIDAWVGMFLDDLRRQRLDENTIVFFFSDHGGCLPRGKGFVYETGTHVPFIVYLPPKWRHLANGQSGRTDRLIGFPDLAPTVLSLAGIEPPAYMQGKAFLGLRRRFRKPREP
;
A
#
# COMPACT_ATOMS: atom_id res chain seq x y z
N MET A 1 -67.39 16.23 -54.00
CA MET A 1 -66.02 16.63 -54.40
C MET A 1 -65.46 17.49 -53.27
N LYS A 2 -64.39 17.18 -52.54
CA LYS A 2 -63.36 16.14 -52.63
C LYS A 2 -62.99 15.72 -51.20
N THR A 3 -62.84 14.42 -51.02
CA THR A 3 -62.10 13.76 -49.95
C THR A 3 -60.63 14.20 -49.98
N THR A 4 -59.97 14.26 -48.83
CA THR A 4 -58.50 14.30 -48.79
C THR A 4 -58.02 13.37 -47.68
N HIS A 5 -57.50 12.23 -48.11
CA HIS A 5 -56.81 11.23 -47.31
C HIS A 5 -55.45 11.78 -46.88
N LEU A 6 -55.07 11.62 -45.61
CA LEU A 6 -53.68 11.72 -45.19
C LEU A 6 -53.09 10.31 -45.13
N SER A 7 -52.21 10.04 -46.09
CA SER A 7 -51.39 8.84 -46.24
C SER A 7 -50.25 8.85 -45.21
N GLY A 8 -49.90 7.67 -44.69
CA GLY A 8 -48.94 7.50 -43.61
C GLY A 8 -47.48 7.77 -43.96
N LEU A 9 -46.68 7.91 -42.89
CA LEU A 9 -45.24 7.66 -42.90
C LEU A 9 -44.94 6.59 -41.85
N LEU A 10 -44.67 5.36 -42.30
CA LEU A 10 -43.97 4.36 -41.50
C LEU A 10 -42.51 4.81 -41.40
N THR A 11 -42.04 5.16 -40.21
CA THR A 11 -40.62 5.34 -39.92
C THR A 11 -40.04 3.99 -39.53
N THR A 12 -39.19 3.44 -40.39
CA THR A 12 -38.39 2.24 -40.11
C THR A 12 -37.34 2.58 -39.05
N ALA A 13 -37.54 2.10 -37.82
CA ALA A 13 -36.52 2.13 -36.78
C ALA A 13 -35.43 1.10 -37.14
N GLY A 14 -34.30 1.59 -37.66
CA GLY A 14 -33.11 0.78 -37.87
C GLY A 14 -32.52 0.33 -36.52
N LEU A 15 -32.53 -0.98 -36.26
CA LEU A 15 -31.70 -1.58 -35.22
C LEU A 15 -30.23 -1.41 -35.62
N VAL A 16 -29.54 -0.50 -34.94
CA VAL A 16 -28.07 -0.50 -34.92
C VAL A 16 -27.64 -1.61 -33.96
N PHE A 17 -27.17 -2.72 -34.51
CA PHE A 17 -26.40 -3.72 -33.78
C PHE A 17 -25.07 -3.08 -33.35
N GLY A 18 -25.08 -2.47 -32.16
CA GLY A 18 -23.87 -2.03 -31.48
C GLY A 18 -23.03 -3.25 -31.10
N GLY A 19 -21.93 -3.44 -31.81
CA GLY A 19 -20.90 -4.42 -31.48
C GLY A 19 -20.46 -4.25 -30.02
N GLY A 20 -20.21 -5.38 -29.35
CA GLY A 20 -19.84 -5.44 -27.94
C GLY A 20 -18.64 -4.57 -27.63
N ASN A 21 -18.91 -3.39 -27.06
CA ASN A 21 -17.89 -2.60 -26.40
C ASN A 21 -17.57 -3.34 -25.10
N SER A 22 -16.42 -4.02 -25.04
CA SER A 22 -15.90 -4.46 -23.74
C SER A 22 -15.74 -3.20 -22.90
N TYR A 23 -16.60 -2.99 -21.90
CA TYR A 23 -16.49 -1.83 -21.03
C TYR A 23 -15.13 -1.89 -20.34
N ALA A 24 -14.17 -1.13 -20.85
CA ALA A 24 -12.87 -0.98 -20.22
C ALA A 24 -13.13 -0.53 -18.77
N GLN A 25 -12.55 -1.25 -17.82
CA GLN A 25 -12.76 -1.01 -16.40
C GLN A 25 -12.51 0.48 -16.09
N GLN A 26 -13.56 1.16 -15.61
CA GLN A 26 -13.62 2.63 -15.46
C GLN A 26 -12.87 3.13 -14.22
N ARG A 27 -12.43 2.22 -13.35
CA ARG A 27 -11.69 2.52 -12.14
C ARG A 27 -10.46 1.60 -12.02
N PRO A 28 -9.36 2.09 -11.44
CA PRO A 28 -8.16 1.28 -11.25
C PRO A 28 -8.41 0.18 -10.22
N ASN A 29 -7.72 -0.94 -10.39
CA ASN A 29 -7.40 -1.81 -9.28
C ASN A 29 -6.34 -1.15 -8.41
N ILE A 30 -6.35 -1.41 -7.12
CA ILE A 30 -5.39 -0.84 -6.17
C ILE A 30 -4.78 -1.99 -5.35
N LEU A 31 -3.47 -2.14 -5.43
CA LEU A 31 -2.69 -3.13 -4.70
C LEU A 31 -1.74 -2.43 -3.73
N TRP A 32 -1.86 -2.76 -2.45
CA TRP A 32 -0.89 -2.40 -1.41
C TRP A 32 -0.04 -3.61 -1.09
N LEU A 33 1.26 -3.47 -1.33
CA LEU A 33 2.30 -4.37 -0.88
C LEU A 33 2.94 -3.74 0.35
N THR A 34 2.48 -4.18 1.52
CA THR A 34 2.89 -3.63 2.81
C THR A 34 3.92 -4.54 3.46
N ILE A 35 5.05 -3.98 3.85
CA ILE A 35 6.10 -4.67 4.61
C ILE A 35 6.13 -4.17 6.06
N GLU A 36 6.97 -4.77 6.90
CA GLU A 36 7.00 -4.47 8.33
C GLU A 36 8.38 -4.06 8.80
N ASP A 37 8.43 -3.15 9.77
CA ASP A 37 9.65 -2.88 10.54
C ASP A 37 10.86 -2.49 9.67
N THR A 38 10.64 -1.75 8.58
CA THR A 38 11.63 -1.49 7.53
C THR A 38 11.79 0.00 7.22
N SER A 39 13.03 0.48 7.15
CA SER A 39 13.38 1.86 6.80
C SER A 39 13.76 1.99 5.31
N PRO A 40 13.78 3.21 4.73
CA PRO A 40 14.20 3.41 3.34
C PRO A 40 15.61 2.90 3.03
N TYR A 41 16.54 3.03 3.97
CA TYR A 41 17.94 2.65 3.77
C TYR A 41 18.15 1.15 3.53
N ASP A 42 17.10 0.33 3.53
CA ASP A 42 17.17 -1.11 3.26
C ASP A 42 17.12 -1.44 1.76
N PHE A 43 16.89 -0.46 0.89
CA PHE A 43 16.64 -0.68 -0.54
C PHE A 43 17.60 0.10 -1.44
N GLY A 44 17.95 -0.49 -2.58
CA GLY A 44 18.87 0.07 -3.57
C GLY A 44 18.42 1.43 -4.11
N CYS A 45 17.13 1.56 -4.43
CA CYS A 45 16.55 2.81 -4.92
C CYS A 45 16.65 3.97 -3.92
N TYR A 46 16.87 3.71 -2.64
CA TYR A 46 17.11 4.70 -1.59
C TYR A 46 18.59 4.86 -1.22
N GLY A 47 19.50 4.21 -1.95
CA GLY A 47 20.94 4.39 -1.84
C GLY A 47 21.69 3.25 -1.15
N ASN A 48 21.02 2.16 -0.75
CA ASN A 48 21.72 1.00 -0.21
C ASN A 48 22.53 0.30 -1.31
N ARG A 49 23.83 0.08 -1.09
CA ARG A 49 24.73 -0.57 -2.05
C ARG A 49 25.02 -2.04 -1.74
N HIS A 50 24.54 -2.53 -0.60
CA HIS A 50 24.81 -3.89 -0.11
C HIS A 50 23.66 -4.85 -0.40
N VAL A 51 22.44 -4.34 -0.58
CA VAL A 51 21.24 -5.15 -0.79
C VAL A 51 20.85 -5.15 -2.26
N ALA A 52 20.59 -6.35 -2.81
CA ALA A 52 20.07 -6.49 -4.17
C ALA A 52 18.53 -6.45 -4.16
N THR A 53 17.95 -5.31 -4.56
CA THR A 53 16.48 -5.14 -4.71
C THR A 53 16.07 -4.68 -6.12
N PRO A 54 16.46 -5.40 -7.19
CA PRO A 54 16.26 -4.94 -8.57
C PRO A 54 14.78 -4.78 -8.96
N THR A 55 13.87 -5.56 -8.39
CA THR A 55 12.43 -5.47 -8.69
C THR A 55 11.85 -4.19 -8.14
N ILE A 56 12.13 -3.88 -6.87
CA ILE A 56 11.69 -2.66 -6.20
C ILE A 56 12.37 -1.44 -6.82
N ASP A 57 13.64 -1.57 -7.20
CA ASP A 57 14.38 -0.49 -7.87
C ASP A 57 13.77 -0.15 -9.23
N SER A 58 13.37 -1.17 -10.00
CA SER A 58 12.63 -1.01 -11.25
C SER A 58 11.24 -0.38 -11.02
N LEU A 59 10.52 -0.82 -9.98
CA LEU A 59 9.24 -0.23 -9.58
C LEU A 59 9.38 1.26 -9.22
N ALA A 60 10.43 1.62 -8.48
CA ALA A 60 10.76 3.00 -8.14
C ALA A 60 11.07 3.83 -9.39
N GLY A 61 11.87 3.28 -10.31
CA GLY A 61 12.25 3.94 -11.56
C GLY A 61 11.07 4.19 -12.51
N ALA A 62 10.09 3.29 -12.54
CA ALA A 62 8.88 3.46 -13.35
C ALA A 62 7.77 4.28 -12.65
N GLY A 63 7.82 4.37 -11.33
CA GLY A 63 6.80 4.97 -10.48
C GLY A 63 7.13 6.37 -9.96
N ILE A 64 6.58 6.67 -8.79
CA ILE A 64 6.87 7.84 -7.97
C ILE A 64 7.51 7.32 -6.68
N GLN A 65 8.75 7.73 -6.41
CA GLN A 65 9.50 7.40 -5.20
C GLN A 65 9.43 8.59 -4.23
N TYR A 66 8.84 8.39 -3.05
CA TYR A 66 8.69 9.44 -2.05
C TYR A 66 9.82 9.36 -1.03
N MET A 67 10.63 10.41 -0.96
CA MET A 67 11.81 10.44 -0.09
C MET A 67 11.47 10.83 1.35
N ARG A 68 10.25 11.33 1.61
CA ARG A 68 9.80 11.86 2.91
C ARG A 68 8.44 11.28 3.31
N ALA A 69 8.36 9.96 3.44
CA ALA A 69 7.15 9.29 3.92
C ALA A 69 7.32 8.81 5.37
N HIS A 70 6.42 9.24 6.25
CA HIS A 70 6.53 8.93 7.67
C HIS A 70 5.25 8.28 8.21
N SER A 71 5.45 7.19 8.95
CA SER A 71 4.45 6.66 9.87
C SER A 71 4.20 7.65 11.00
N VAL A 72 2.94 7.76 11.40
CA VAL A 72 2.52 8.57 12.56
C VAL A 72 2.45 7.74 13.85
N GLY A 73 2.84 6.47 13.78
CA GLY A 73 3.02 5.57 14.91
C GLY A 73 4.27 4.71 14.74
N THR A 74 4.92 4.35 15.84
CA THR A 74 6.20 3.60 15.81
C THR A 74 5.99 2.11 16.10
N GLN A 75 4.74 1.64 15.98
CA GLN A 75 4.31 0.28 16.24
C GLN A 75 3.26 -0.12 15.20
N SER A 76 3.17 -1.41 14.90
CA SER A 76 2.32 -1.92 13.81
C SER A 76 0.84 -1.56 14.00
N SER A 77 0.23 -1.91 15.13
CA SER A 77 -1.24 -1.72 15.29
C SER A 77 -1.69 -0.26 15.22
N PRO A 78 -1.05 0.71 15.92
CA PRO A 78 -1.42 2.12 15.82
C PRO A 78 -1.24 2.67 14.42
N SER A 79 -0.14 2.31 13.76
CA SER A 79 0.16 2.73 12.40
C SER A 79 -0.86 2.19 11.40
N ARG A 80 -1.14 0.88 11.42
CA ARG A 80 -2.10 0.22 10.54
C ARG A 80 -3.53 0.71 10.75
N SER A 81 -3.89 0.98 12.00
CA SER A 81 -5.16 1.63 12.36
C SER A 81 -5.27 3.03 11.76
N CYS A 82 -4.17 3.79 11.75
CA CYS A 82 -4.12 5.09 11.10
C CYS A 82 -4.29 4.97 9.58
N ILE A 83 -3.53 4.08 8.94
CA ILE A 83 -3.57 3.85 7.49
C ILE A 83 -4.99 3.49 7.03
N ILE A 84 -5.64 2.54 7.71
CA ILE A 84 -6.92 2.00 7.27
C ILE A 84 -8.11 2.94 7.53
N THR A 85 -7.98 3.88 8.47
CA THR A 85 -9.04 4.85 8.80
C THR A 85 -8.82 6.24 8.22
N GLY A 86 -7.60 6.56 7.77
CA GLY A 86 -7.22 7.92 7.35
C GLY A 86 -7.21 8.94 8.49
N CYS A 87 -7.18 8.47 9.73
CA CYS A 87 -7.19 9.28 10.95
C CYS A 87 -5.96 8.95 11.80
N TYR A 88 -5.50 9.88 12.64
CA TYR A 88 -4.53 9.53 13.67
C TYR A 88 -5.10 8.47 14.61
N ALA A 89 -4.27 7.55 15.09
CA ALA A 89 -4.72 6.46 15.95
C ALA A 89 -5.45 6.97 17.22
N SER A 90 -4.98 8.09 17.78
CA SER A 90 -5.59 8.76 18.94
C SER A 90 -7.01 9.28 18.71
N THR A 91 -7.45 9.44 17.46
CA THR A 91 -8.81 9.90 17.15
C THR A 91 -9.88 8.91 17.61
N PHE A 92 -9.57 7.60 17.59
CA PHE A 92 -10.50 6.54 17.98
C PHE A 92 -9.95 5.65 19.10
N GLY A 93 -8.94 6.11 19.85
CA GLY A 93 -8.33 5.33 20.93
C GLY A 93 -7.45 4.17 20.46
N MET A 94 -7.00 4.17 19.21
CA MET A 94 -6.29 3.05 18.58
C MET A 94 -4.76 3.10 18.80
N GLU A 95 -4.25 3.91 19.71
CA GLU A 95 -2.82 4.25 19.84
C GLU A 95 -1.95 3.24 20.59
N TRP A 96 -2.55 2.31 21.35
CA TRP A 96 -1.80 1.32 22.14
C TRP A 96 -1.62 0.02 21.37
N HIS A 97 -0.37 -0.41 21.14
CA HIS A 97 -0.09 -1.60 20.34
C HIS A 97 -0.82 -2.83 20.87
N ARG A 98 -1.64 -3.45 20.00
CA ARG A 98 -2.48 -4.62 20.28
C ARG A 98 -3.45 -4.46 21.45
N CYS A 99 -3.90 -3.23 21.72
CA CYS A 99 -5.01 -2.95 22.62
C CYS A 99 -6.23 -2.56 21.80
N ARG A 100 -7.34 -3.30 21.95
CA ARG A 100 -8.55 -3.11 21.16
C ARG A 100 -9.56 -2.25 21.92
N PHE A 101 -10.17 -1.30 21.22
CA PHE A 101 -11.16 -0.39 21.77
C PHE A 101 -12.45 -0.41 20.93
N ALA A 102 -13.55 0.07 21.51
CA ALA A 102 -14.77 0.29 20.75
C ALA A 102 -14.55 1.45 19.76
N THR A 103 -14.78 1.21 18.48
CA THR A 103 -14.67 2.20 17.41
C THR A 103 -15.97 2.22 16.60
N PRO A 104 -16.30 3.32 15.91
CA PRO A 104 -17.40 3.29 14.95
C PRO A 104 -17.15 2.25 13.86
N GLU A 105 -18.17 1.52 13.43
CA GLU A 105 -18.02 0.49 12.39
C GLU A 105 -17.77 1.09 11.00
N THR A 106 -18.14 2.35 10.78
CA THR A 106 -18.15 2.98 9.46
C THR A 106 -16.86 3.73 9.11
N VAL A 107 -15.77 3.58 9.87
CA VAL A 107 -14.57 4.40 9.66
C VAL A 107 -13.48 3.71 8.83
N PHE A 108 -13.67 2.46 8.44
CA PHE A 108 -12.64 1.67 7.76
C PHE A 108 -12.72 1.79 6.24
N LEU A 109 -11.56 2.03 5.61
CA LEU A 109 -11.42 2.17 4.16
C LEU A 109 -12.06 1.02 3.34
N PRO A 110 -11.95 -0.27 3.72
CA PRO A 110 -12.57 -1.35 2.96
C PRO A 110 -14.07 -1.20 2.80
N ASP A 111 -14.79 -0.68 3.81
CA ASP A 111 -16.24 -0.51 3.74
C ASP A 111 -16.63 0.50 2.66
N TYR A 112 -15.90 1.61 2.56
CA TYR A 112 -16.07 2.59 1.48
C TYR A 112 -15.79 2.01 0.10
N MET A 113 -14.73 1.21 0.00
CA MET A 113 -14.33 0.58 -1.27
C MET A 113 -15.37 -0.46 -1.72
N ARG A 114 -15.86 -1.30 -0.80
CA ARG A 114 -16.91 -2.30 -1.06
C ARG A 114 -18.23 -1.66 -1.43
N ALA A 115 -18.64 -0.60 -0.71
CA ALA A 115 -19.81 0.20 -1.07
C ALA A 115 -19.71 0.80 -2.49
N ALA A 116 -18.49 1.13 -2.93
CA ALA A 116 -18.21 1.59 -4.29
C ALA A 116 -18.05 0.46 -5.32
N GLY A 117 -18.30 -0.80 -4.95
CA GLY A 117 -18.28 -1.97 -5.83
C GLY A 117 -16.94 -2.70 -5.94
N TYR A 118 -15.92 -2.32 -5.16
CA TYR A 118 -14.63 -3.01 -5.16
C TYR A 118 -14.72 -4.34 -4.41
N TYR A 119 -14.04 -5.35 -4.95
CA TYR A 119 -13.71 -6.56 -4.20
C TYR A 119 -12.50 -6.28 -3.30
N CYS A 120 -12.68 -6.38 -1.99
CA CYS A 120 -11.66 -6.03 -1.02
C CYS A 120 -11.03 -7.28 -0.39
N THR A 121 -9.70 -7.38 -0.43
CA THR A 121 -8.98 -8.55 0.08
C THR A 121 -7.76 -8.18 0.92
N ASN A 122 -7.52 -8.90 2.02
CA ASN A 122 -6.35 -8.72 2.87
C ASN A 122 -5.66 -10.06 3.18
N LYS A 123 -4.37 -10.16 2.88
CA LYS A 123 -3.54 -11.34 3.16
C LYS A 123 -2.57 -11.09 4.29
N SER A 124 -2.48 -12.08 5.18
CA SER A 124 -1.53 -12.19 6.30
C SER A 124 -1.83 -11.33 7.54
N LYS A 125 -2.16 -10.03 7.41
CA LYS A 125 -2.25 -9.16 8.60
C LYS A 125 -3.18 -7.95 8.43
N THR A 126 -3.99 -7.71 9.46
CA THR A 126 -4.75 -6.47 9.67
C THR A 126 -4.12 -5.66 10.80
N ASP A 127 -4.17 -6.22 12.02
CA ASP A 127 -3.64 -5.64 13.26
C ASP A 127 -4.27 -4.27 13.59
N TYR A 128 -5.56 -4.08 13.29
CA TYR A 128 -6.30 -2.87 13.66
C TYR A 128 -6.79 -2.97 15.11
N ASN A 129 -6.61 -1.90 15.88
CA ASN A 129 -6.95 -1.80 17.30
C ASN A 129 -8.43 -1.51 17.52
N THR A 130 -9.29 -2.46 17.14
CA THR A 130 -10.75 -2.32 17.26
C THR A 130 -11.39 -3.60 17.80
N LEU A 131 -12.54 -3.45 18.47
CA LEU A 131 -13.43 -4.55 18.84
C LEU A 131 -14.30 -5.04 17.66
N CYS A 132 -14.40 -4.26 16.58
CA CYS A 132 -15.03 -4.71 15.33
C CYS A 132 -14.26 -5.92 14.77
N ASP A 133 -14.96 -6.84 14.09
CA ASP A 133 -14.28 -7.96 13.45
C ASP A 133 -13.46 -7.49 12.25
N ASN A 134 -12.14 -7.43 12.43
CA ASN A 134 -11.17 -7.07 11.40
C ASN A 134 -11.32 -7.89 10.12
N LYS A 135 -11.80 -9.14 10.17
CA LYS A 135 -11.97 -9.99 8.98
C LYS A 135 -13.23 -9.65 8.21
N ALA A 136 -14.33 -9.34 8.91
CA ALA A 136 -15.63 -9.04 8.31
C ALA A 136 -15.63 -7.77 7.43
N MET A 137 -14.65 -6.89 7.63
CA MET A 137 -14.43 -5.68 6.81
C MET A 137 -14.04 -6.00 5.36
N TRP A 138 -13.54 -7.20 5.08
CA TRP A 138 -13.04 -7.62 3.77
C TRP A 138 -13.97 -8.67 3.15
N ASP A 139 -14.02 -8.73 1.82
CA ASP A 139 -14.68 -9.86 1.14
C ASP A 139 -13.87 -11.16 1.33
N SER A 140 -12.55 -11.04 1.47
CA SER A 140 -11.67 -12.16 1.82
C SER A 140 -10.50 -11.68 2.68
N CYS A 141 -10.34 -12.27 3.86
CA CYS A 141 -9.23 -11.96 4.76
C CYS A 141 -8.60 -13.24 5.33
N GLY A 142 -7.28 -13.38 5.23
CA GLY A 142 -6.56 -14.54 5.76
C GLY A 142 -5.40 -15.01 4.87
N PRO A 143 -4.76 -16.14 5.20
CA PRO A 143 -3.56 -16.61 4.49
C PRO A 143 -3.81 -17.02 3.04
N ALA A 144 -5.05 -17.41 2.70
CA ALA A 144 -5.46 -17.76 1.33
C ALA A 144 -6.10 -16.58 0.57
N ALA A 145 -6.19 -15.40 1.19
CA ALA A 145 -6.84 -14.25 0.57
C ALA A 145 -6.10 -13.81 -0.70
N THR A 146 -6.86 -13.60 -1.76
CA THR A 146 -6.34 -13.21 -3.07
C THR A 146 -7.37 -12.37 -3.81
N TYR A 147 -6.92 -11.50 -4.71
CA TYR A 147 -7.83 -10.81 -5.62
C TYR A 147 -8.29 -11.74 -6.76
N ASN A 148 -7.61 -12.87 -7.01
CA ASN A 148 -8.01 -13.88 -8.00
C ASN A 148 -9.08 -14.84 -7.46
N ASN A 149 -9.80 -14.46 -6.40
CA ASN A 149 -10.80 -15.31 -5.79
C ASN A 149 -11.98 -15.52 -6.76
N PRO A 150 -12.51 -16.75 -6.94
CA PRO A 150 -13.68 -17.01 -7.79
C PRO A 150 -14.92 -16.19 -7.43
N ALA A 151 -15.02 -15.70 -6.19
CA ALA A 151 -16.10 -14.82 -5.75
C ALA A 151 -16.00 -13.39 -6.32
N ARG A 152 -14.82 -12.95 -6.80
CA ARG A 152 -14.66 -11.66 -7.48
C ARG A 152 -15.32 -11.74 -8.85
N LYS A 153 -16.28 -10.86 -9.12
CA LYS A 153 -16.98 -10.82 -10.41
C LYS A 153 -16.00 -10.45 -11.54
N LYS A 154 -16.32 -10.87 -12.75
CA LYS A 154 -15.57 -10.49 -13.95
C LYS A 154 -15.50 -8.96 -14.07
N ASP A 155 -14.30 -8.44 -14.34
CA ASP A 155 -14.01 -7.00 -14.47
C ASP A 155 -14.31 -6.13 -13.23
N GLN A 156 -14.60 -6.76 -12.08
CA GLN A 156 -14.80 -6.03 -10.83
C GLN A 156 -13.48 -5.47 -10.33
N PRO A 157 -13.41 -4.16 -10.01
CA PRO A 157 -12.21 -3.59 -9.42
C PRO A 157 -11.89 -4.21 -8.07
N PHE A 158 -10.61 -4.31 -7.74
CA PHE A 158 -10.18 -4.79 -6.42
C PHE A 158 -9.35 -3.77 -5.66
N PHE A 159 -9.47 -3.84 -4.34
CA PHE A 159 -8.56 -3.22 -3.38
C PHE A 159 -7.93 -4.34 -2.57
N ALA A 160 -6.63 -4.56 -2.74
CA ALA A 160 -5.90 -5.66 -2.13
C ALA A 160 -4.80 -5.13 -1.22
N VAL A 161 -4.71 -5.67 0.00
CA VAL A 161 -3.62 -5.38 0.95
C VAL A 161 -2.91 -6.67 1.29
N PHE A 162 -1.69 -6.83 0.81
CA PHE A 162 -0.88 -8.01 1.07
C PHE A 162 0.32 -7.63 1.90
N ASN A 163 0.55 -8.41 2.97
CA ASN A 163 1.54 -8.09 3.98
C ASN A 163 2.66 -9.13 3.99
N SER A 164 3.91 -8.66 4.03
CA SER A 164 5.08 -9.50 4.25
C SER A 164 5.64 -9.28 5.66
N MET A 165 5.94 -10.39 6.34
CA MET A 165 6.61 -10.39 7.65
C MET A 165 8.13 -10.60 7.51
N ALA A 166 8.66 -10.61 6.28
CA ALA A 166 10.03 -11.05 5.98
C ALA A 166 11.12 -10.22 6.67
N THR A 167 10.83 -8.98 7.06
CA THR A 167 11.73 -8.06 7.79
C THR A 167 11.28 -7.77 9.21
N HIS A 168 10.24 -8.42 9.73
CA HIS A 168 9.73 -8.15 11.07
C HIS A 168 10.80 -8.34 12.16
N MET A 169 10.70 -7.57 13.27
CA MET A 169 11.65 -7.57 14.41
C MET A 169 11.94 -8.96 14.98
N GLY A 170 11.11 -9.95 14.65
CA GLY A 170 11.35 -11.38 14.84
C GLY A 170 12.79 -11.81 14.56
N ARG A 171 13.40 -11.19 13.55
CA ARG A 171 14.74 -11.54 13.03
C ARG A 171 15.88 -10.90 13.83
N ILE A 172 15.64 -9.78 14.48
CA ILE A 172 16.66 -8.99 15.21
C ILE A 172 16.50 -9.26 16.71
N ARG A 173 16.85 -10.48 17.14
CA ARG A 173 16.75 -10.89 18.56
C ARG A 173 17.94 -11.74 19.02
N SER A 174 19.06 -11.75 18.30
CA SER A 174 20.14 -12.66 18.66
C SER A 174 20.85 -12.21 19.93
N TYR A 175 21.08 -13.17 20.82
CA TYR A 175 21.98 -13.04 21.96
C TYR A 175 23.37 -13.63 21.66
N HIS A 176 23.46 -14.48 20.64
CA HIS A 176 24.68 -15.08 20.11
C HIS A 176 24.51 -15.34 18.60
N THR A 177 25.62 -15.57 17.92
CA THR A 177 25.67 -15.85 16.47
C THR A 177 25.74 -17.34 16.14
N ASP A 178 25.70 -18.22 17.15
CA ASP A 178 25.75 -19.67 16.93
C ASP A 178 24.63 -20.13 15.99
N GLN A 179 24.95 -21.02 15.05
CA GLN A 179 24.03 -21.55 14.03
C GLN A 179 23.44 -20.52 13.07
N ARG A 180 23.93 -19.27 13.06
CA ARG A 180 23.62 -18.32 11.99
C ARG A 180 24.16 -18.84 10.66
N ARG A 181 23.36 -18.69 9.60
CA ARG A 181 23.79 -18.93 8.23
C ARG A 181 24.91 -17.95 7.85
N ASP A 182 25.71 -18.34 6.87
CA ASP A 182 26.71 -17.46 6.27
C ASP A 182 26.05 -16.53 5.25
N PHE A 183 25.78 -15.29 5.66
CA PHE A 183 25.15 -14.27 4.81
C PHE A 183 26.05 -13.79 3.65
N ALA A 184 27.36 -14.04 3.71
CA ALA A 184 28.26 -13.70 2.60
C ALA A 184 27.93 -14.49 1.33
N LEU A 185 27.34 -15.69 1.47
CA LEU A 185 26.85 -16.50 0.36
C LEU A 185 25.70 -15.81 -0.42
N GLU A 186 25.08 -14.80 0.18
CA GLU A 186 23.97 -14.03 -0.37
C GLU A 186 24.36 -12.58 -0.66
N GLY A 187 25.66 -12.30 -0.68
CA GLY A 187 26.21 -10.96 -0.94
C GLY A 187 26.20 -10.02 0.28
N LEU A 188 25.77 -10.50 1.45
CA LEU A 188 25.59 -9.70 2.67
C LEU A 188 26.63 -10.07 3.74
N ASP A 189 27.91 -9.90 3.43
CA ASP A 189 29.00 -10.11 4.40
C ASP A 189 28.86 -9.15 5.60
N PRO A 190 28.57 -9.64 6.82
CA PRO A 190 28.38 -8.79 8.00
C PRO A 190 29.57 -7.88 8.31
N ALA A 191 30.80 -8.29 7.96
CA ALA A 191 31.99 -7.49 8.18
C ALA A 191 32.09 -6.28 7.23
N ARG A 192 31.34 -6.30 6.12
CA ARG A 192 31.35 -5.24 5.09
C ARG A 192 30.14 -4.33 5.15
N LEU A 193 29.17 -4.60 6.02
CA LEU A 193 27.99 -3.76 6.20
C LEU A 193 28.34 -2.47 6.93
N GLU A 194 27.77 -1.36 6.43
CA GLU A 194 27.78 -0.05 7.08
C GLU A 194 26.62 0.01 8.08
N LEU A 195 26.92 -0.09 9.38
CA LEU A 195 25.89 0.00 10.43
C LEU A 195 25.54 1.45 10.75
N PRO A 196 24.30 1.73 11.16
CA PRO A 196 23.96 3.03 11.69
C PRO A 196 24.85 3.41 12.89
N PRO A 197 25.34 4.66 12.99
CA PRO A 197 26.32 5.05 14.01
C PRO A 197 25.80 5.00 15.46
N HIS A 198 24.48 4.85 15.64
CA HIS A 198 23.85 4.78 16.95
C HIS A 198 23.64 3.35 17.47
N VAL A 199 23.98 2.32 16.68
CA VAL A 199 23.94 0.92 17.12
C VAL A 199 25.35 0.43 17.48
N PRO A 200 25.49 -0.46 18.49
CA PRO A 200 26.78 -1.04 18.82
C PRO A 200 27.36 -1.84 17.66
N ASP A 201 28.65 -1.63 17.37
CA ASP A 201 29.38 -2.38 16.35
C ASP A 201 29.97 -3.66 16.98
N ILE A 202 29.13 -4.69 17.11
CA ILE A 202 29.47 -6.01 17.66
C ILE A 202 28.98 -7.13 16.73
N PRO A 203 29.59 -8.33 16.76
CA PRO A 203 29.27 -9.43 15.85
C PRO A 203 27.77 -9.78 15.81
N GLU A 204 27.08 -9.74 16.94
CA GLU A 204 25.66 -10.05 17.07
C GLU A 204 24.79 -9.06 16.30
N ILE A 205 25.07 -7.75 16.44
CA ILE A 205 24.32 -6.69 15.74
C ILE A 205 24.62 -6.71 14.25
N ARG A 206 25.89 -6.95 13.86
CA ARG A 206 26.24 -7.14 12.43
C ARG A 206 25.49 -8.31 11.82
N SER A 207 25.43 -9.44 12.53
CA SER A 207 24.68 -10.62 12.10
C SER A 207 23.19 -10.35 12.00
N ASP A 208 22.58 -9.68 12.98
CA ASP A 208 21.18 -9.27 12.95
C ASP A 208 20.86 -8.30 11.81
N PHE A 209 21.76 -7.36 11.55
CA PHE A 209 21.60 -6.41 10.47
C PHE A 209 21.68 -7.11 9.10
N ALA A 210 22.66 -8.02 8.91
CA ALA A 210 22.74 -8.85 7.71
C ALA A 210 21.47 -9.70 7.53
N PHE A 211 20.97 -10.30 8.61
CA PHE A 211 19.76 -11.13 8.57
C PHE A 211 18.51 -10.30 8.24
N HIS A 212 18.43 -9.05 8.69
CA HIS A 212 17.34 -8.16 8.32
C HIS A 212 17.42 -7.77 6.83
N MET A 213 18.61 -7.43 6.34
CA MET A 213 18.86 -7.07 4.95
C MET A 213 18.60 -8.22 3.96
N GLU A 214 18.87 -9.46 4.36
CA GLU A 214 18.47 -10.65 3.60
C GLU A 214 16.95 -10.71 3.43
N GLY A 215 16.20 -10.39 4.49
CA GLY A 215 14.74 -10.26 4.43
C GLY A 215 14.28 -9.18 3.44
N SER A 216 15.07 -8.13 3.22
CA SER A 216 14.79 -7.12 2.19
C SER A 216 14.99 -7.66 0.76
N GLN A 217 15.92 -8.60 0.55
CA GLN A 217 16.05 -9.32 -0.72
C GLN A 217 14.87 -10.29 -0.93
N ASP A 218 14.41 -10.97 0.13
CA ASP A 218 13.18 -11.78 0.09
C ASP A 218 11.95 -10.95 -0.27
N ILE A 219 11.87 -9.71 0.25
CA ILE A 219 10.81 -8.77 -0.10
C ILE A 219 10.85 -8.40 -1.58
N ASP A 220 12.04 -8.22 -2.17
CA ASP A 220 12.18 -7.94 -3.60
C ASP A 220 11.58 -9.07 -4.45
N ALA A 221 11.95 -10.32 -4.15
CA ALA A 221 11.40 -11.49 -4.81
C ALA A 221 9.87 -11.59 -4.60
N TRP A 222 9.40 -11.32 -3.38
CA TRP A 222 7.97 -11.31 -3.03
C TRP A 222 7.18 -10.25 -3.80
N VAL A 223 7.73 -9.05 -3.98
CA VAL A 223 7.13 -8.01 -4.84
C VAL A 223 7.07 -8.51 -6.30
N GLY A 224 8.14 -9.11 -6.79
CA GLY A 224 8.21 -9.69 -8.14
C GLY A 224 7.09 -10.68 -8.42
N MET A 225 6.82 -11.58 -7.46
CA MET A 225 5.72 -12.55 -7.58
C MET A 225 4.35 -11.90 -7.84
N PHE A 226 4.05 -10.75 -7.23
CA PHE A 226 2.79 -10.05 -7.46
C PHE A 226 2.77 -9.31 -8.79
N LEU A 227 3.89 -8.67 -9.17
CA LEU A 227 3.98 -7.99 -10.47
C LEU A 227 3.84 -8.99 -11.62
N ASP A 228 4.42 -10.18 -11.49
CA ASP A 228 4.28 -11.26 -12.48
C ASP A 228 2.87 -11.86 -12.48
N ASP A 229 2.23 -12.03 -11.32
CA ASP A 229 0.83 -12.46 -11.28
C ASP A 229 -0.10 -11.45 -11.96
N LEU A 230 0.08 -10.15 -11.72
CA LEU A 230 -0.70 -9.11 -12.40
C LEU A 230 -0.58 -9.22 -13.92
N ARG A 231 0.63 -9.40 -14.46
CA ARG A 231 0.87 -9.60 -15.91
C ARG A 231 0.19 -10.87 -16.42
N ARG A 232 0.37 -12.00 -15.71
CA ARG A 232 -0.23 -13.29 -16.08
C ARG A 232 -1.75 -13.24 -16.11
N GLN A 233 -2.36 -12.50 -15.18
CA GLN A 233 -3.81 -12.29 -15.11
C GLN A 233 -4.30 -11.15 -16.02
N ARG A 234 -3.39 -10.46 -16.73
CA ARG A 234 -3.68 -9.27 -17.56
C ARG A 234 -4.35 -8.14 -16.78
N LEU A 235 -3.93 -7.94 -15.53
CA LEU A 235 -4.42 -6.92 -14.61
C LEU A 235 -3.42 -5.76 -14.45
N ASP A 236 -2.19 -5.90 -14.92
CA ASP A 236 -1.08 -4.96 -14.75
C ASP A 236 -1.37 -3.58 -15.36
N GLU A 237 -1.93 -3.51 -16.56
CA GLU A 237 -2.29 -2.23 -17.19
C GLU A 237 -3.38 -1.46 -16.44
N ASN A 238 -4.14 -2.14 -15.57
CA ASN A 238 -5.22 -1.54 -14.80
C ASN A 238 -4.95 -1.42 -13.29
N THR A 239 -3.77 -1.80 -12.81
CA THR A 239 -3.47 -1.86 -11.37
C THR A 239 -2.47 -0.80 -10.94
N ILE A 240 -2.87 0.05 -10.00
CA ILE A 240 -1.99 0.95 -9.27
C ILE A 240 -1.37 0.16 -8.11
N VAL A 241 -0.04 0.21 -8.00
CA VAL A 241 0.71 -0.53 -6.98
C VAL A 241 1.35 0.44 -6.00
N PHE A 242 1.10 0.22 -4.72
CA PHE A 242 1.80 0.88 -3.61
C PHE A 242 2.74 -0.11 -2.96
N PHE A 243 3.96 0.32 -2.69
CA PHE A 243 4.93 -0.42 -1.88
C PHE A 243 5.37 0.47 -0.72
N PHE A 244 5.16 0.02 0.51
CA PHE A 244 5.53 0.77 1.71
C PHE A 244 5.66 -0.11 2.95
N SER A 245 6.36 0.39 3.97
CA SER A 245 6.45 -0.24 5.30
C SER A 245 5.39 0.31 6.26
N ASP A 246 4.91 -0.48 7.22
CA ASP A 246 3.97 -0.03 8.25
C ASP A 246 4.61 0.86 9.34
N HIS A 247 5.92 0.88 9.48
CA HIS A 247 6.69 1.91 10.20
C HIS A 247 8.19 1.69 9.93
N GLY A 248 9.05 2.51 10.54
CA GLY A 248 10.50 2.43 10.35
C GLY A 248 11.12 1.16 10.95
N GLY A 249 12.44 1.07 10.80
CA GLY A 249 13.28 -0.08 11.15
C GLY A 249 13.15 -0.60 12.58
N CYS A 250 13.61 -1.82 12.82
CA CYS A 250 13.57 -2.48 14.13
C CYS A 250 14.90 -2.48 14.91
N LEU A 251 15.95 -1.84 14.39
CA LEU A 251 17.18 -1.60 15.15
C LEU A 251 16.92 -0.70 16.38
N PRO A 252 17.84 -0.66 17.38
CA PRO A 252 17.75 0.28 18.49
C PRO A 252 17.42 1.70 18.04
N ARG A 253 16.55 2.41 18.77
CA ARG A 253 15.96 3.71 18.38
C ARG A 253 15.02 3.69 17.17
N GLY A 254 14.72 2.52 16.60
CA GLY A 254 13.70 2.31 15.58
C GLY A 254 12.31 2.13 16.19
N LYS A 255 11.66 1.00 15.89
CA LYS A 255 10.34 0.61 16.41
C LYS A 255 10.19 0.92 17.91
N GLY A 256 9.08 1.57 18.25
CA GLY A 256 8.80 2.09 19.59
C GLY A 256 9.30 3.51 19.87
N PHE A 257 10.20 4.06 19.05
CA PHE A 257 10.78 5.40 19.25
C PHE A 257 10.40 6.37 18.13
N VAL A 258 10.04 7.60 18.50
CA VAL A 258 9.59 8.67 17.58
C VAL A 258 10.74 9.38 16.84
N TYR A 259 11.83 8.66 16.58
CA TYR A 259 12.91 9.13 15.72
C TYR A 259 12.63 8.75 14.26
N GLU A 260 13.34 9.38 13.32
CA GLU A 260 13.30 9.03 11.89
C GLU A 260 13.53 7.54 11.65
N THR A 261 14.42 6.91 12.43
CA THR A 261 14.68 5.47 12.40
C THR A 261 13.45 4.60 12.70
N GLY A 262 12.45 5.12 13.40
CA GLY A 262 11.20 4.42 13.72
C GLY A 262 9.97 4.90 12.95
N THR A 263 10.05 6.04 12.26
CA THR A 263 8.91 6.66 11.56
C THR A 263 9.10 6.78 10.05
N HIS A 264 10.32 6.99 9.55
CA HIS A 264 10.60 7.11 8.12
C HIS A 264 10.48 5.73 7.44
N VAL A 265 9.72 5.66 6.35
CA VAL A 265 9.43 4.39 5.64
C VAL A 265 9.73 4.49 4.15
N PRO A 266 10.11 3.38 3.49
CA PRO A 266 10.10 3.34 2.04
C PRO A 266 8.68 3.56 1.54
N PHE A 267 8.51 4.34 0.47
CA PHE A 267 7.20 4.58 -0.11
C PHE A 267 7.27 4.82 -1.61
N ILE A 268 6.72 3.90 -2.39
CA ILE A 268 6.69 3.95 -3.86
C ILE A 268 5.25 3.77 -4.33
N VAL A 269 4.84 4.56 -5.33
CA VAL A 269 3.57 4.37 -6.02
C VAL A 269 3.80 4.26 -7.52
N TYR A 270 3.43 3.14 -8.10
CA TYR A 270 3.41 2.92 -9.55
C TYR A 270 1.99 3.08 -10.09
N LEU A 271 1.85 3.93 -11.10
CA LEU A 271 0.63 4.08 -11.88
C LEU A 271 0.93 3.65 -13.33
N PRO A 272 0.22 2.66 -13.89
CA PRO A 272 0.41 2.26 -15.28
C PRO A 272 -0.03 3.38 -16.23
N PRO A 273 0.39 3.35 -17.51
CA PRO A 273 0.09 4.41 -18.49
C PRO A 273 -1.38 4.85 -18.52
N LYS A 274 -2.31 3.87 -18.44
CA LYS A 274 -3.76 4.10 -18.37
C LYS A 274 -4.17 5.08 -17.26
N TRP A 275 -3.52 5.01 -16.09
CA TRP A 275 -3.85 5.79 -14.90
C TRP A 275 -2.84 6.90 -14.59
N ARG A 276 -1.88 7.17 -15.48
CA ARG A 276 -0.84 8.19 -15.30
C ARG A 276 -1.40 9.58 -15.02
N HIS A 277 -2.56 9.91 -15.60
CA HIS A 277 -3.24 11.18 -15.36
C HIS A 277 -3.65 11.40 -13.88
N LEU A 278 -3.86 10.32 -13.11
CA LEU A 278 -4.16 10.39 -11.68
C LEU A 278 -2.92 10.72 -10.81
N ALA A 279 -1.73 10.72 -11.40
CA ALA A 279 -0.50 11.13 -10.72
C ALA A 279 -0.42 12.64 -10.45
N ASN A 280 -1.30 13.43 -11.08
CA ASN A 280 -1.32 14.90 -10.93
C ASN A 280 0.04 15.55 -11.26
N GLY A 281 0.69 15.06 -12.32
CA GLY A 281 2.00 15.55 -12.77
C GLY A 281 3.21 15.04 -11.98
N GLN A 282 3.01 14.20 -10.95
CA GLN A 282 4.11 13.58 -10.20
C GLN A 282 4.73 12.41 -10.99
N SER A 283 6.06 12.30 -10.93
CA SER A 283 6.84 11.20 -11.49
C SER A 283 8.25 11.19 -10.90
N GLY A 284 8.90 10.03 -10.87
CA GLY A 284 10.27 9.92 -10.37
C GLY A 284 10.38 10.21 -8.88
N ARG A 285 11.51 10.77 -8.43
CA ARG A 285 11.77 11.09 -7.02
C ARG A 285 11.08 12.37 -6.59
N THR A 286 10.49 12.38 -5.39
CA THR A 286 9.85 13.57 -4.81
C THR A 286 10.09 13.69 -3.30
N ASP A 287 10.32 14.92 -2.85
CA ASP A 287 10.43 15.28 -1.42
C ASP A 287 9.09 15.71 -0.80
N ARG A 288 7.97 15.40 -1.48
CA ARG A 288 6.65 15.62 -0.91
C ARG A 288 6.53 14.84 0.40
N LEU A 289 6.21 15.55 1.48
CA LEU A 289 5.91 14.93 2.77
C LEU A 289 4.62 14.09 2.66
N ILE A 290 4.71 12.81 3.02
CA ILE A 290 3.59 11.88 3.11
C ILE A 290 3.43 11.45 4.56
N GLY A 291 2.22 11.60 5.10
CA GLY A 291 1.84 11.03 6.38
C GLY A 291 0.84 9.89 6.19
N PHE A 292 0.84 8.92 7.10
CA PHE A 292 -0.05 7.76 7.00
C PHE A 292 -1.56 8.06 6.97
N PRO A 293 -2.06 9.12 7.63
CA PRO A 293 -3.46 9.54 7.44
C PRO A 293 -3.81 9.82 5.98
N ASP A 294 -2.84 10.12 5.10
CA ASP A 294 -3.06 10.48 3.70
C ASP A 294 -3.40 9.27 2.81
N LEU A 295 -3.13 8.04 3.24
CA LEU A 295 -3.28 6.84 2.40
C LEU A 295 -4.74 6.52 2.07
N ALA A 296 -5.61 6.40 3.09
CA ALA A 296 -7.04 6.15 2.88
C ALA A 296 -7.72 7.20 1.99
N PRO A 297 -7.62 8.52 2.25
CA PRO A 297 -8.21 9.52 1.36
C PRO A 297 -7.59 9.49 -0.05
N THR A 298 -6.31 9.11 -0.20
CA THR A 298 -5.70 8.94 -1.52
C THR A 298 -6.30 7.76 -2.29
N VAL A 299 -6.53 6.61 -1.64
CA VAL A 299 -7.18 5.45 -2.28
C VAL A 299 -8.61 5.77 -2.69
N LEU A 300 -9.38 6.45 -1.82
CA LEU A 300 -10.72 6.91 -2.17
C LEU A 300 -10.70 7.85 -3.39
N SER A 301 -9.79 8.84 -3.40
CA SER A 301 -9.62 9.78 -4.51
C SER A 301 -9.23 9.09 -5.83
N LEU A 302 -8.38 8.05 -5.78
CA LEU A 302 -8.01 7.22 -6.93
C LEU A 302 -9.19 6.39 -7.46
N ALA A 303 -10.08 5.94 -6.58
CA ALA A 303 -11.33 5.25 -6.93
C ALA A 303 -12.45 6.21 -7.37
N GLY A 304 -12.20 7.52 -7.39
CA GLY A 304 -13.19 8.54 -7.71
C GLY A 304 -14.24 8.79 -6.61
N ILE A 305 -13.94 8.35 -5.38
CA ILE A 305 -14.79 8.51 -4.20
C ILE A 305 -14.33 9.77 -3.45
N GLU A 306 -15.28 10.60 -3.02
CA GLU A 306 -14.97 11.76 -2.17
C GLU A 306 -14.58 11.28 -0.77
N PRO A 307 -13.37 11.60 -0.27
CA PRO A 307 -13.00 11.22 1.09
C PRO A 307 -13.93 11.85 2.14
N PRO A 308 -14.35 11.13 3.20
CA PRO A 308 -15.20 11.66 4.27
C PRO A 308 -14.62 12.87 5.01
N ALA A 309 -15.51 13.74 5.53
CA ALA A 309 -15.18 14.96 6.28
C ALA A 309 -14.19 14.74 7.43
N TYR A 310 -14.34 13.62 8.14
CA TYR A 310 -13.59 13.32 9.36
C TYR A 310 -12.17 12.79 9.09
N MET A 311 -11.85 12.30 7.89
CA MET A 311 -10.48 11.85 7.58
C MET A 311 -9.51 13.03 7.68
N GLN A 312 -8.43 12.82 8.42
CA GLN A 312 -7.50 13.90 8.79
C GLN A 312 -6.37 14.07 7.79
N GLY A 313 -6.06 13.01 7.02
CA GLY A 313 -5.11 13.11 5.91
C GLY A 313 -5.69 13.76 4.65
N LYS A 314 -4.83 13.96 3.67
CA LYS A 314 -5.14 14.61 2.40
C LYS A 314 -4.74 13.73 1.24
N ALA A 315 -5.68 13.50 0.33
CA ALA A 315 -5.39 12.83 -0.92
C ALA A 315 -4.26 13.54 -1.70
N PHE A 316 -3.19 12.81 -2.02
CA PHE A 316 -2.06 13.33 -2.81
C PHE A 316 -2.04 12.83 -4.26
N LEU A 317 -2.86 11.83 -4.59
CA LEU A 317 -3.13 11.34 -5.94
C LEU A 317 -4.64 11.28 -6.19
N GLY A 318 -5.03 11.08 -7.45
CA GLY A 318 -6.42 10.92 -7.85
C GLY A 318 -7.17 12.24 -8.08
N LEU A 319 -8.48 12.12 -8.30
CA LEU A 319 -9.35 13.19 -8.82
C LEU A 319 -9.90 14.14 -7.73
N ARG A 320 -9.95 13.70 -6.47
CA ARG A 320 -10.65 14.39 -5.37
C ARG A 320 -9.65 14.84 -4.30
N ARG A 321 -8.85 15.86 -4.62
CA ARG A 321 -7.93 16.48 -3.66
C ARG A 321 -8.70 17.43 -2.75
N ARG A 322 -8.81 17.07 -1.47
CA ARG A 322 -9.26 18.01 -0.44
C ARG A 322 -8.19 19.06 -0.17
N PHE A 323 -8.32 20.20 -0.83
CA PHE A 323 -7.69 21.42 -0.37
C PHE A 323 -8.54 21.99 0.75
N ARG A 324 -8.13 21.81 2.01
CA ARG A 324 -8.69 22.64 3.09
C ARG A 324 -8.33 24.09 2.74
N LYS A 325 -9.31 24.98 2.60
CA LYS A 325 -9.04 26.42 2.63
C LYS A 325 -8.13 26.69 3.84
N PRO A 326 -7.07 27.51 3.71
CA PRO A 326 -6.31 27.96 4.88
C PRO A 326 -7.31 28.42 5.93
N ARG A 327 -7.11 28.03 7.20
CA ARG A 327 -7.81 28.76 8.27
C ARG A 327 -7.32 30.19 8.13
N GLU A 328 -8.24 31.13 7.98
CA GLU A 328 -7.88 32.54 8.09
C GLU A 328 -7.19 32.73 9.46
N PRO A 329 -6.10 33.52 9.48
CA PRO A 329 -5.23 33.66 10.64
C PRO A 329 -5.94 34.10 11.91
#